data_AF-A0A7J6BZT5-F1
#
_entry.id   AF-A0A7J6BZT5-F1
#
_cell.length_a   1.000
_cell.length_b   1.000
_cell.length_c   1.000
_cell.angle_alpha   90.00
_cell.angle_beta   90.00
_cell.angle_gamma   90.00
#
_symmetry.space_group_name_H-M   'P 1'
#
loop_
_entity.id
_entity.type
_entity.pdbx_description
1 polymer ?
#
loop_
_entity_poly.entity_id
_entity_poly.type
_entity_poly.pdbx_seq_one_letter_code
_entity_poly.pdbx_strand_id
1 'polypeptide(L)'
;MCASSAPPPQPRLYELCGDASLFRSPRLASASSDPLHRSSSSSVRTMAAKTERTFIAIKPDGVQRGLIGDIIKRFEQKGFRLVALKFLQASEDLLKQHYIDLKDRPFYPGLVKYMGSGPVAAMVWEGLNVVKTGRVMLGETNPADSKPGTIRGDFCIEVGRNIIHGSDSVDSANKEISLWFKPEELVSYKSCAQSWIYE
;
A
#
# COMPACT_ATOMS: atom_id res chain seq x y z
N MET A 1 -3.98 6.03 45.72
CA MET A 1 -2.62 6.45 46.08
C MET A 1 -1.81 6.50 44.79
N CYS A 2 -1.67 7.69 44.21
CA CYS A 2 -0.89 7.91 42.98
C CYS A 2 0.58 8.11 43.36
N ALA A 3 1.47 7.28 42.81
CA ALA A 3 2.91 7.51 42.88
C ALA A 3 3.39 7.93 41.49
N SER A 4 3.71 9.22 41.38
CA SER A 4 4.35 9.87 40.23
C SER A 4 5.86 9.79 40.43
N SER A 5 6.59 9.16 39.50
CA SER A 5 8.05 9.22 39.44
C SER A 5 8.49 9.93 38.16
N ALA A 6 9.13 11.09 38.31
CA ALA A 6 9.71 11.89 37.24
C ALA A 6 11.10 11.33 36.82
N PRO A 7 11.51 11.49 35.55
CA PRO A 7 12.81 11.03 35.06
C PRO A 7 13.96 12.03 35.34
N PRO A 8 15.23 11.56 35.43
CA PRO A 8 16.40 12.40 35.68
C PRO A 8 16.90 13.14 34.41
N PRO A 9 17.67 14.24 34.56
CA PRO A 9 18.01 15.17 33.48
C PRO A 9 19.23 14.73 32.65
N GLN A 10 19.27 15.16 31.38
CA GLN A 10 20.42 15.01 30.48
C GLN A 10 21.38 16.22 30.55
N PRO A 11 22.69 16.04 30.38
CA PRO A 11 23.60 17.15 30.13
C PRO A 11 23.71 17.47 28.63
N ARG A 12 23.56 18.76 28.29
CA ARG A 12 24.03 19.35 27.03
C ARG A 12 25.49 19.76 27.20
N LEU A 13 26.34 19.45 26.24
CA LEU A 13 27.61 20.15 26.06
C LEU A 13 27.93 20.32 24.57
N TYR A 14 28.01 21.59 24.23
CA TYR A 14 28.49 22.21 23.01
C TYR A 14 29.98 22.47 23.17
N GLU A 15 30.64 22.73 22.04
CA GLU A 15 32.04 23.18 21.87
C GLU A 15 33.12 22.10 21.90
N LEU A 16 33.78 21.91 20.76
CA LEU A 16 35.16 22.39 20.58
C LEU A 16 35.48 22.47 19.07
N CYS A 17 35.66 23.71 18.61
CA CYS A 17 36.24 24.10 17.33
C CYS A 17 37.72 24.43 17.58
N GLY A 18 38.59 24.00 16.66
CA GLY A 18 40.03 24.30 16.63
C GLY A 18 40.76 23.20 15.86
N ASP A 19 41.74 23.44 15.00
CA ASP A 19 42.35 24.67 14.51
C ASP A 19 43.05 24.31 13.18
N ALA A 20 43.44 25.34 12.44
CA ALA A 20 43.86 25.30 11.06
C ALA A 20 45.28 24.77 10.81
N SER A 21 45.43 24.29 9.56
CA SER A 21 46.64 24.37 8.73
C SER A 21 47.82 23.47 9.09
N LEU A 22 48.24 22.65 8.12
CA LEU A 22 49.61 22.61 7.61
C LEU A 22 49.75 21.58 6.45
N PHE A 23 50.55 21.97 5.45
CA PHE A 23 51.16 21.19 4.36
C PHE A 23 50.45 21.03 2.99
N ARG A 24 50.85 21.98 2.11
CA ARG A 24 51.48 21.80 0.78
C ARG A 24 50.82 20.88 -0.27
N SER A 25 50.46 21.52 -1.39
CA SER A 25 50.15 20.95 -2.70
C SER A 25 51.32 20.13 -3.30
N PRO A 26 51.01 19.26 -4.30
CA PRO A 26 51.40 19.59 -5.67
C PRO A 26 50.29 19.37 -6.72
N ARG A 27 50.45 20.09 -7.85
CA ARG A 27 49.60 20.06 -9.04
C ARG A 27 49.63 18.71 -9.76
N LEU A 28 48.50 18.36 -10.39
CA LEU A 28 48.30 17.95 -11.80
C LEU A 28 47.27 16.81 -11.93
N ALA A 29 46.08 17.14 -12.46
CA ALA A 29 45.40 16.41 -13.54
C ALA A 29 44.08 17.14 -13.85
N SER A 30 44.03 17.83 -14.99
CA SER A 30 42.77 18.31 -15.57
C SER A 30 42.04 17.11 -16.19
N ALA A 31 41.10 16.52 -15.45
CA ALA A 31 40.09 15.64 -16.03
C ALA A 31 38.90 16.51 -16.44
N SER A 32 38.76 16.70 -17.75
CA SER A 32 37.55 17.25 -18.36
C SER A 32 36.37 16.33 -18.06
N SER A 33 35.48 16.77 -17.17
CA SER A 33 34.19 16.11 -16.96
C SER A 33 33.21 16.57 -18.03
N ASP A 34 33.04 15.78 -19.08
CA ASP A 34 31.91 15.91 -20.01
C ASP A 34 30.59 15.72 -19.23
N PRO A 35 29.66 16.69 -19.21
CA PRO A 35 28.44 16.61 -18.41
C PRO A 35 27.25 15.97 -19.13
N LEU A 36 27.47 15.02 -20.05
CA LEU A 36 26.42 14.46 -20.90
C LEU A 36 26.22 12.95 -20.75
N HIS A 37 26.06 12.42 -19.54
CA HIS A 37 25.45 11.08 -19.39
C HIS A 37 24.92 10.73 -17.98
N ARG A 38 23.99 11.50 -17.40
CA ARG A 38 23.41 11.13 -16.08
C ARG A 38 21.89 11.30 -15.92
N SER A 39 21.08 11.11 -16.97
CA SER A 39 19.62 11.35 -16.85
C SER A 39 18.68 10.15 -17.10
N SER A 40 19.14 9.01 -17.64
CA SER A 40 18.21 7.93 -18.06
C SER A 40 17.66 7.06 -16.92
N SER A 41 18.38 6.92 -15.80
CA SER A 41 18.01 6.03 -14.68
C SER A 41 16.85 6.57 -13.82
N SER A 42 16.74 7.90 -13.69
CA SER A 42 15.73 8.54 -12.84
C SER A 42 14.33 8.42 -13.44
N SER A 43 14.17 8.73 -14.74
CA SER A 43 12.85 8.73 -15.40
C SER A 43 12.22 7.34 -15.49
N VAL A 44 13.03 6.28 -15.69
CA VAL A 44 12.54 4.90 -15.73
C VAL A 44 12.04 4.45 -14.35
N ARG A 45 12.74 4.81 -13.27
CA ARG A 45 12.29 4.50 -11.90
C ARG A 45 11.01 5.24 -11.55
N THR A 46 10.88 6.52 -11.94
CA THR A 46 9.67 7.31 -11.71
C THR A 46 8.47 6.77 -12.49
N MET A 47 8.66 6.33 -13.75
CA MET A 47 7.60 5.72 -14.53
C MET A 47 7.17 4.36 -13.97
N ALA A 48 8.13 3.50 -13.61
CA ALA A 48 7.85 2.21 -12.96
C ALA A 48 7.10 2.38 -11.62
N ALA A 49 7.43 3.42 -10.85
CA ALA A 49 6.75 3.73 -9.60
C ALA A 49 5.30 4.17 -9.82
N LYS A 50 5.00 4.92 -10.89
CA LYS A 50 3.63 5.35 -11.24
C LYS A 50 2.75 4.21 -11.76
N THR A 51 3.34 3.06 -12.11
CA THR A 51 2.64 1.86 -12.56
C THR A 51 2.58 0.75 -11.49
N GLU A 52 2.94 1.05 -10.23
CA GLU A 52 2.75 0.11 -9.12
C GLU A 52 1.26 -0.28 -9.00
N ARG A 53 1.00 -1.55 -8.69
CA ARG A 53 -0.36 -2.09 -8.55
C ARG A 53 -0.57 -2.71 -7.17
N THR A 54 -1.80 -2.67 -6.70
CA THR A 54 -2.25 -3.36 -5.49
C THR A 54 -3.54 -4.14 -5.77
N PHE A 55 -3.72 -5.25 -5.06
CA PHE A 55 -4.97 -5.97 -5.04
C PHE A 55 -5.82 -5.47 -3.86
N ILE A 56 -7.09 -5.14 -4.14
CA ILE A 56 -8.09 -4.75 -3.15
C ILE A 56 -9.29 -5.68 -3.32
N ALA A 57 -9.82 -6.21 -2.22
CA ALA A 57 -11.04 -7.01 -2.25
C ALA A 57 -12.06 -6.53 -1.23
N ILE A 58 -13.26 -6.22 -1.69
CA ILE A 58 -14.41 -5.97 -0.82
C ILE A 58 -14.96 -7.32 -0.39
N LYS A 59 -14.93 -7.56 0.92
CA LYS A 59 -15.31 -8.80 1.57
C LYS A 59 -16.84 -9.00 1.57
N PRO A 60 -17.35 -10.21 1.89
CA PRO A 60 -18.79 -10.48 1.82
C PRO A 60 -19.64 -9.50 2.64
N ASP A 61 -19.18 -9.08 3.81
CA ASP A 61 -19.84 -8.07 4.64
C ASP A 61 -19.88 -6.67 4.00
N GLY A 62 -18.83 -6.27 3.29
CA GLY A 62 -18.82 -5.00 2.55
C GLY A 62 -19.83 -5.00 1.40
N VAL A 63 -19.97 -6.14 0.72
CA VAL A 63 -20.97 -6.34 -0.33
C VAL A 63 -22.38 -6.32 0.25
N GLN A 64 -22.65 -7.14 1.26
CA GLN A 64 -23.97 -7.25 1.90
C GLN A 64 -24.47 -5.91 2.48
N ARG A 65 -23.55 -5.03 2.86
CA ARG A 65 -23.85 -3.69 3.40
C ARG A 65 -23.94 -2.59 2.34
N GLY A 66 -23.81 -2.92 1.05
CA GLY A 66 -23.95 -1.97 -0.05
C GLY A 66 -22.79 -0.99 -0.21
N LEU A 67 -21.58 -1.33 0.28
CA LEU A 67 -20.44 -0.39 0.34
C LEU A 67 -19.51 -0.45 -0.89
N ILE A 68 -19.88 -1.19 -1.94
CA ILE A 68 -19.04 -1.32 -3.14
C ILE A 68 -18.76 0.04 -3.78
N GLY A 69 -19.82 0.82 -4.03
CA GLY A 69 -19.70 2.13 -4.66
C GLY A 69 -18.88 3.11 -3.83
N ASP A 70 -19.11 3.17 -2.51
CA ASP A 70 -18.37 4.06 -1.62
C ASP A 70 -16.88 3.75 -1.56
N ILE A 71 -16.51 2.46 -1.55
CA ILE A 71 -15.11 2.04 -1.56
C ILE A 71 -14.45 2.40 -2.89
N ILE A 72 -15.05 2.05 -4.02
CA ILE A 72 -14.51 2.37 -5.35
C ILE A 72 -14.31 3.88 -5.48
N LYS A 73 -15.34 4.67 -5.11
CA LYS A 73 -15.31 6.12 -5.13
C LYS A 73 -14.10 6.71 -4.41
N ARG A 74 -13.71 6.17 -3.24
CA ARG A 74 -12.53 6.67 -2.51
C ARG A 74 -11.23 6.48 -3.28
N PHE A 75 -11.06 5.36 -4.00
CA PHE A 75 -9.89 5.14 -4.85
C PHE A 75 -9.90 6.00 -6.11
N GLU A 76 -11.06 6.14 -6.77
CA GLU A 76 -11.22 7.00 -7.95
C GLU A 76 -10.94 8.48 -7.61
N GLN A 77 -11.56 9.00 -6.54
CA GLN A 77 -11.39 10.39 -6.11
C GLN A 77 -9.96 10.70 -5.68
N LYS A 78 -9.21 9.70 -5.21
CA LYS A 78 -7.78 9.85 -4.88
C LYS A 78 -6.91 10.01 -6.13
N GLY A 79 -7.38 9.57 -7.30
CA GLY A 79 -6.64 9.58 -8.57
C GLY A 79 -5.95 8.26 -8.91
N PHE A 80 -6.24 7.17 -8.18
CA PHE A 80 -5.77 5.84 -8.57
C PHE A 80 -6.56 5.32 -9.76
N ARG A 81 -5.89 4.53 -10.62
CA ARG A 81 -6.48 4.01 -11.85
C ARG A 81 -6.99 2.58 -11.62
N LEU A 82 -8.27 2.34 -11.83
CA LEU A 82 -8.83 0.97 -11.81
C LEU A 82 -8.34 0.22 -13.04
N VAL A 83 -7.67 -0.93 -12.86
CA VAL A 83 -7.16 -1.74 -14.00
C VAL A 83 -7.84 -3.10 -14.13
N ALA A 84 -8.51 -3.59 -13.08
CA ALA A 84 -9.36 -4.75 -13.16
C ALA A 84 -10.44 -4.71 -12.06
N LEU A 85 -11.61 -5.25 -12.35
CA LEU A 85 -12.73 -5.39 -11.43
C LEU A 85 -13.52 -6.64 -11.80
N LYS A 86 -13.86 -7.47 -10.81
CA LYS A 86 -14.88 -8.51 -10.98
C LYS A 86 -15.64 -8.80 -9.70
N PHE A 87 -16.89 -9.21 -9.87
CA PHE A 87 -17.78 -9.64 -8.81
C PHE A 87 -17.99 -11.14 -8.92
N LEU A 88 -17.65 -11.90 -7.88
CA LEU A 88 -17.65 -13.37 -7.91
C LEU A 88 -17.87 -13.98 -6.53
N GLN A 89 -18.31 -15.23 -6.52
CA GLN A 89 -18.17 -16.11 -5.37
C GLN A 89 -16.80 -16.80 -5.43
N ALA A 90 -15.90 -16.53 -4.48
CA ALA A 90 -14.59 -17.15 -4.45
C ALA A 90 -14.70 -18.63 -4.03
N SER A 91 -13.99 -19.52 -4.74
CA SER A 91 -13.94 -20.94 -4.35
C SER A 91 -13.12 -21.14 -3.07
N GLU A 92 -13.39 -22.22 -2.35
CA GLU A 92 -12.64 -22.55 -1.13
C GLU A 92 -11.14 -22.72 -1.43
N ASP A 93 -10.78 -23.34 -2.55
CA ASP A 93 -9.39 -23.52 -2.97
C ASP A 93 -8.68 -22.19 -3.24
N LEU A 94 -9.35 -21.26 -3.91
CA LEU A 94 -8.82 -19.92 -4.15
C LEU A 94 -8.57 -19.18 -2.82
N LEU A 95 -9.51 -19.26 -1.89
CA LEU A 95 -9.39 -18.63 -0.57
C LEU A 95 -8.29 -19.26 0.28
N LYS A 96 -8.13 -20.59 0.23
CA LYS A 96 -7.04 -21.29 0.90
C LYS A 96 -5.67 -20.87 0.36
N GLN A 97 -5.55 -20.74 -0.96
CA GLN A 97 -4.32 -20.26 -1.59
C GLN A 97 -4.04 -18.80 -1.23
N HIS A 98 -5.06 -17.95 -1.20
CA HIS A 98 -4.92 -16.54 -0.83
C HIS A 98 -4.45 -16.37 0.63
N TYR A 99 -4.97 -17.17 1.55
CA TYR A 99 -4.60 -17.12 2.98
C TYR A 99 -3.57 -18.17 3.40
N ILE A 100 -2.76 -18.69 2.47
CA ILE A 100 -1.85 -19.82 2.74
C ILE A 100 -0.87 -19.55 3.88
N ASP A 101 -0.42 -18.30 4.03
CA ASP A 101 0.49 -17.87 5.10
C ASP A 101 -0.17 -17.90 6.50
N LEU A 102 -1.50 -18.02 6.55
CA LEU A 102 -2.29 -18.10 7.76
C LEU A 102 -2.77 -19.52 8.06
N LYS A 103 -2.42 -20.54 7.25
CA LYS A 103 -2.96 -21.91 7.36
C LYS A 103 -2.84 -22.55 8.75
N ASP A 104 -1.77 -22.21 9.48
CA ASP A 104 -1.46 -22.76 10.80
C ASP A 104 -2.09 -21.93 11.95
N ARG A 105 -2.82 -20.85 11.63
CA ARG A 105 -3.50 -20.02 12.62
C ARG A 105 -4.85 -20.63 13.01
N PRO A 106 -5.24 -20.57 14.30
CA PRO A 106 -6.47 -21.22 14.78
C PRO A 106 -7.75 -20.67 14.15
N PHE A 107 -7.72 -19.42 13.68
CA PHE A 107 -8.87 -18.77 13.02
C PHE A 107 -8.98 -19.06 11.51
N TYR A 108 -7.99 -19.72 10.90
CA TYR A 108 -7.93 -19.94 9.45
C TYR A 108 -9.14 -20.69 8.87
N PRO A 109 -9.62 -21.80 9.45
CA PRO A 109 -10.82 -22.47 8.94
C PRO A 109 -12.06 -21.56 8.97
N GLY A 110 -12.19 -20.74 10.02
CA GLY A 110 -13.26 -19.74 10.14
C GLY A 110 -13.14 -18.62 9.12
N LEU A 111 -11.91 -18.16 8.84
CA LEU A 111 -11.63 -17.12 7.83
C LEU A 111 -12.00 -17.58 6.42
N VAL A 112 -11.57 -18.79 6.03
CA VAL A 112 -11.90 -19.36 4.71
C VAL A 112 -13.41 -19.55 4.57
N LYS A 113 -14.06 -20.13 5.59
CA LYS A 113 -15.52 -20.31 5.61
C LYS A 113 -16.27 -18.97 5.52
N TYR A 114 -15.80 -17.96 6.24
CA TYR A 114 -16.37 -16.62 6.23
C TYR A 114 -16.25 -15.97 4.84
N MET A 115 -15.06 -15.97 4.26
CA MET A 115 -14.82 -15.36 2.95
C MET A 115 -15.55 -16.11 1.83
N GLY A 116 -15.78 -17.41 1.99
CA GLY A 116 -16.57 -18.23 1.07
C GLY A 116 -18.08 -18.18 1.30
N SER A 117 -18.57 -17.45 2.30
CA SER A 117 -20.00 -17.39 2.65
C SER A 117 -20.83 -16.46 1.75
N GLY A 118 -20.19 -15.63 0.93
CA GLY A 118 -20.86 -14.69 0.04
C GLY A 118 -19.92 -14.12 -1.01
N PRO A 119 -20.45 -13.33 -1.96
CA PRO A 119 -19.66 -12.81 -3.05
C PRO A 119 -18.70 -11.72 -2.58
N VAL A 120 -17.63 -11.53 -3.34
CA VAL A 120 -16.62 -10.49 -3.14
C VAL A 120 -16.49 -9.63 -4.40
N ALA A 121 -16.08 -8.38 -4.24
CA ALA A 121 -15.64 -7.54 -5.35
C ALA A 121 -14.12 -7.45 -5.33
N ALA A 122 -13.48 -8.19 -6.24
CA ALA A 122 -12.02 -8.19 -6.42
C ALA A 122 -11.62 -7.08 -7.39
N MET A 123 -10.57 -6.34 -7.07
CA MET A 123 -10.11 -5.18 -7.82
C MET A 123 -8.59 -5.12 -7.88
N VAL A 124 -8.09 -4.49 -8.95
CA VAL A 124 -6.69 -4.07 -9.05
C VAL A 124 -6.65 -2.57 -9.31
N TRP A 125 -5.89 -1.86 -8.49
CA TRP A 125 -5.68 -0.42 -8.60
C TRP A 125 -4.22 -0.13 -8.89
N GLU A 126 -3.98 0.85 -9.77
CA GLU A 126 -2.65 1.27 -10.21
C GLU A 126 -2.37 2.73 -9.85
N GLY A 127 -1.15 3.01 -9.41
CA GLY A 127 -0.63 4.36 -9.20
C GLY A 127 0.58 4.41 -8.27
N LEU A 128 1.14 5.61 -8.10
CA LEU A 128 2.34 5.80 -7.28
C LEU A 128 2.11 5.39 -5.82
N ASN A 129 2.93 4.44 -5.32
CA ASN A 129 2.85 3.91 -3.95
C ASN A 129 1.44 3.43 -3.57
N VAL A 130 0.67 2.90 -4.53
CA VAL A 130 -0.74 2.51 -4.32
C VAL A 130 -0.89 1.41 -3.27
N VAL A 131 0.09 0.52 -3.09
CA VAL A 131 0.05 -0.50 -2.04
C VAL A 131 0.04 0.16 -0.66
N LYS A 132 1.07 0.97 -0.39
CA LYS A 132 1.22 1.66 0.90
C LYS A 132 0.07 2.64 1.14
N THR A 133 -0.27 3.45 0.14
CA THR A 133 -1.31 4.47 0.26
C THR A 133 -2.70 3.84 0.37
N GLY A 134 -2.95 2.75 -0.36
CA GLY A 134 -4.17 1.96 -0.24
C GLY A 134 -4.37 1.45 1.19
N ARG A 135 -3.34 0.89 1.82
CA ARG A 135 -3.38 0.48 3.24
C ARG A 135 -3.75 1.63 4.17
N VAL A 136 -3.16 2.81 3.97
CA VAL A 136 -3.52 4.01 4.75
C VAL A 136 -4.99 4.40 4.56
N MET A 137 -5.49 4.37 3.32
CA MET A 137 -6.90 4.67 3.03
C MET A 137 -7.86 3.64 3.64
N LEU A 138 -7.47 2.37 3.67
CA LEU A 138 -8.24 1.29 4.29
C LEU A 138 -8.36 1.49 5.81
N GLY A 139 -7.30 1.98 6.45
CA GLY A 139 -7.16 2.03 7.90
C GLY A 139 -6.51 0.76 8.46
N GLU A 140 -6.35 0.70 9.77
CA GLU A 140 -5.77 -0.45 10.47
C GLU A 140 -6.60 -1.73 10.29
N THR A 141 -5.99 -2.90 10.42
CA THR A 141 -6.72 -4.17 10.25
C THR A 141 -7.85 -4.30 11.29
N ASN A 142 -7.60 -3.84 12.52
CA ASN A 142 -8.61 -3.71 13.56
C ASN A 142 -9.34 -2.37 13.42
N PRO A 143 -10.67 -2.35 13.15
CA PRO A 143 -11.42 -1.12 13.02
C PRO A 143 -11.38 -0.21 14.23
N ALA A 144 -11.25 -0.76 15.45
CA ALA A 144 -11.13 0.04 16.67
C ALA A 144 -9.90 0.96 16.68
N ASP A 145 -8.84 0.58 15.94
CA ASP A 145 -7.61 1.36 15.81
C ASP A 145 -7.63 2.26 14.55
N SER A 146 -8.58 2.04 13.65
CA SER A 146 -8.74 2.79 12.40
C SER A 146 -9.27 4.19 12.67
N LYS A 147 -8.64 5.20 12.04
CA LYS A 147 -9.02 6.60 12.26
C LYS A 147 -10.25 7.01 11.43
N PRO A 148 -11.08 7.94 11.92
CA PRO A 148 -12.12 8.55 11.10
C PRO A 148 -11.55 9.09 9.77
N GLY A 149 -12.27 8.90 8.67
CA GLY A 149 -11.84 9.19 7.30
C GLY A 149 -11.19 7.99 6.58
N THR A 150 -10.78 6.95 7.31
CA THR A 150 -10.38 5.67 6.70
C THR A 150 -11.59 4.79 6.45
N ILE A 151 -11.51 3.86 5.48
CA ILE A 151 -12.64 2.99 5.12
C ILE A 151 -13.15 2.21 6.33
N ARG A 152 -12.25 1.58 7.10
CA ARG A 152 -12.66 0.81 8.29
C ARG A 152 -13.07 1.70 9.45
N GLY A 153 -12.42 2.85 9.63
CA GLY A 153 -12.79 3.80 10.68
C GLY A 153 -14.20 4.36 10.50
N ASP A 154 -14.64 4.55 9.25
CA ASP A 154 -15.97 5.09 8.96
C ASP A 154 -17.06 4.01 8.92
N PHE A 155 -16.71 2.77 8.59
CA PHE A 155 -17.70 1.75 8.25
C PHE A 155 -17.62 0.46 9.06
N CYS A 156 -16.63 0.25 9.93
CA CYS A 156 -16.46 -1.02 10.64
C CYS A 156 -16.36 -0.85 12.15
N ILE A 157 -16.65 -1.95 12.85
CA ILE A 157 -16.62 -2.00 14.32
C ILE A 157 -15.67 -3.13 14.78
N GLU A 158 -15.85 -4.35 14.24
CA GLU A 158 -15.11 -5.53 14.67
C GLU A 158 -14.10 -6.03 13.61
N VAL A 159 -12.97 -6.56 14.07
CA VAL A 159 -11.89 -7.08 13.19
C VAL A 159 -12.34 -8.20 12.25
N GLY A 160 -13.27 -9.06 12.70
CA GLY A 160 -13.84 -10.14 11.89
C GLY A 160 -14.83 -9.67 10.81
N ARG A 161 -15.23 -8.39 10.82
CA ARG A 161 -16.17 -7.74 9.90
C ARG A 161 -15.62 -6.39 9.44
N ASN A 162 -14.38 -6.42 8.95
CA ASN A 162 -13.64 -5.24 8.54
C ASN A 162 -13.73 -4.90 7.04
N ILE A 163 -14.76 -5.42 6.35
CA ILE A 163 -15.27 -5.15 4.97
C ILE A 163 -14.32 -5.19 3.78
N ILE A 164 -13.00 -5.05 3.96
CA ILE A 164 -12.07 -4.84 2.86
C ILE A 164 -10.69 -5.44 3.17
N HIS A 165 -10.07 -6.01 2.15
CA HIS A 165 -8.67 -6.45 2.10
C HIS A 165 -7.87 -5.53 1.18
N GLY A 166 -6.58 -5.37 1.48
CA GLY A 166 -5.62 -4.76 0.57
C GLY A 166 -4.23 -5.29 0.84
N SER A 167 -3.47 -5.55 -0.23
CA SER A 167 -2.11 -6.09 -0.17
C SER A 167 -1.22 -5.28 0.76
N ASP A 168 -0.37 -5.97 1.53
CA ASP A 168 0.50 -5.34 2.53
C ASP A 168 1.89 -4.94 2.02
N SER A 169 2.27 -5.45 0.84
CA SER A 169 3.56 -5.21 0.20
C SER A 169 3.43 -5.34 -1.32
N VAL A 170 4.40 -4.82 -2.07
CA VAL A 170 4.43 -4.97 -3.53
C VAL A 170 4.54 -6.46 -3.92
N ASP A 171 5.28 -7.25 -3.15
CA ASP A 171 5.43 -8.68 -3.41
C ASP A 171 4.12 -9.44 -3.19
N SER A 172 3.40 -9.15 -2.10
CA SER A 172 2.08 -9.75 -1.87
C SER A 172 1.06 -9.28 -2.90
N ALA A 173 1.09 -7.99 -3.30
CA ALA A 173 0.24 -7.48 -4.37
C ALA A 173 0.43 -8.24 -5.68
N ASN A 174 1.68 -8.46 -6.13
CA ASN A 174 1.95 -9.19 -7.36
C ASN A 174 1.44 -10.65 -7.31
N LYS A 175 1.63 -11.32 -6.16
CA LYS A 175 1.11 -12.69 -5.94
C LYS A 175 -0.42 -12.72 -5.94
N GLU A 176 -1.06 -11.81 -5.23
CA GLU A 176 -2.51 -11.71 -5.12
C GLU A 176 -3.14 -11.37 -6.48
N ILE A 177 -2.60 -10.40 -7.21
CA ILE A 177 -3.09 -10.06 -8.56
C ILE A 177 -3.02 -11.28 -9.48
N SER A 178 -1.89 -11.99 -9.49
CA SER A 178 -1.69 -13.18 -10.34
C SER A 178 -2.57 -14.35 -9.93
N LEU A 179 -2.91 -14.46 -8.64
CA LEU A 179 -3.82 -15.49 -8.13
C LEU A 179 -5.28 -15.19 -8.50
N TRP A 180 -5.69 -13.93 -8.40
CA TRP A 180 -7.09 -13.54 -8.57
C TRP A 180 -7.45 -13.18 -10.01
N PHE A 181 -6.51 -12.73 -10.84
CA PHE A 181 -6.75 -12.25 -12.19
C PHE A 181 -5.80 -12.88 -13.20
N LYS A 182 -6.36 -13.24 -14.36
CA LYS A 182 -5.58 -13.57 -15.54
C LYS A 182 -5.03 -12.29 -16.20
N PRO A 183 -3.90 -12.36 -16.92
CA PRO A 183 -3.33 -11.19 -17.60
C PRO A 183 -4.32 -10.44 -18.50
N GLU A 184 -5.18 -11.17 -19.21
CA GLU A 184 -6.21 -10.61 -20.11
C GLU A 184 -7.35 -9.88 -19.38
N GLU A 185 -7.52 -10.09 -18.07
CA GLU A 185 -8.48 -9.36 -17.24
C GLU A 185 -7.94 -7.97 -16.82
N LEU A 186 -6.64 -7.70 -17.03
CA LEU A 186 -5.99 -6.43 -16.67
C LEU A 186 -6.04 -5.45 -17.86
N VAL A 187 -6.86 -4.41 -17.74
CA VAL A 187 -7.09 -3.43 -18.81
C VAL A 187 -6.05 -2.31 -18.77
N SER A 188 -5.40 -2.07 -19.90
CA SER A 188 -4.50 -0.94 -20.11
C SER A 188 -5.23 0.23 -20.77
N TYR A 189 -5.20 1.40 -20.13
CA TYR A 189 -5.72 2.65 -20.70
C TYR A 189 -5.02 3.86 -20.07
N LYS A 190 -5.10 5.00 -20.75
CA LYS A 190 -4.58 6.29 -20.28
C LYS A 190 -5.71 7.12 -19.70
N SER A 191 -5.59 7.51 -18.43
CA SER A 191 -6.53 8.46 -17.83
C SER A 191 -6.35 9.84 -18.46
N CYS A 192 -7.45 10.51 -18.80
CA CYS A 192 -7.44 11.89 -19.29
C CYS A 192 -6.96 12.90 -18.22
N ALA A 193 -7.05 12.54 -16.94
CA ALA A 193 -6.59 13.36 -15.82
C ALA A 193 -5.13 13.11 -15.42
N GLN A 194 -4.41 12.20 -16.11
CA GLN A 194 -3.08 11.73 -15.68
C GLN A 194 -2.07 12.87 -15.49
N SER A 195 -2.05 13.85 -16.39
CA SER A 195 -1.14 15.01 -16.33
C SER A 195 -1.47 16.02 -15.22
N TRP A 196 -2.65 15.93 -14.62
CA TRP A 196 -3.07 16.77 -13.50
C TRP A 196 -2.84 16.08 -12.15
N ILE A 197 -2.62 14.76 -12.15
CA ILE A 197 -2.37 13.94 -10.95
C ILE A 197 -0.86 13.75 -10.73
N TYR A 198 -0.09 13.62 -11.81
CA TYR A 198 1.35 13.36 -11.77
C TYR A 198 2.13 14.40 -12.59
N GLU A 199 3.22 14.91 -12.00
CA GLU A 199 4.24 15.73 -12.67
C GLU A 199 5.12 14.96 -13.66
#